data_AF-A0A2H1V6E3-F1
#
_entry.id   AF-A0A2H1V6E3-F1
#
_cell.length_a   1.000
_cell.length_b   1.000
_cell.length_c   1.000
_cell.angle_alpha   90.00
_cell.angle_beta   90.00
_cell.angle_gamma   90.00
#
_symmetry.space_group_name_H-M   'P 1'
#
loop_
_entity.id
_entity.type
_entity.pdbx_description
1 polymer ?
#
loop_
_entity_poly.entity_id
_entity_poly.type
_entity_poly.pdbx_seq_one_letter_code
_entity_poly.pdbx_strand_id
1 'polypeptide(L)'
;MAYLTQPDYVKYICSCGQLKPITSLYFCRHCLKIRCGFCICHEVDSHYCANCLENMPSSEARLKKNRCSSCFDCPSCFHTLSTRATMAQPRQVVQDPAAGGDTKVESKQPKKMYYLSCFNCRWTSRDVGIPDQPVASGGWPERTNPHAARVNQLLDYYKAIALQEKQEKIERERKKFNIRGKYITLTDKTGLTGAMARNIAGLPSSESSSSAIASFVPSQATEEVEELPEDIFTKEVNLNQITSMPQRLASPEWQPSSVSRLHPLAKLLSVKRSQRCRACDHNLTKPEYNPGSIKFKIELLAYYHVPEVKIISHEPVKPGGKSALLLKLTNPTGHEMQLRLLQPEDIPPPEEKEEPKSIEKSLERSLNLEK
;
A
#
# COMPACT_ATOMS: atom_id res chain seq x y z
N MET A 1 -6.91 14.55 -21.50
CA MET A 1 -6.74 14.67 -22.96
C MET A 1 -7.15 13.41 -23.72
N ALA A 2 -6.75 12.20 -23.33
CA ALA A 2 -7.13 10.96 -24.04
C ALA A 2 -8.65 10.75 -24.21
N TYR A 3 -9.46 11.13 -23.21
CA TYR A 3 -10.92 10.98 -23.24
C TYR A 3 -11.67 12.06 -24.05
N LEU A 4 -11.00 13.15 -24.46
CA LEU A 4 -11.66 14.27 -25.12
C LEU A 4 -11.78 14.03 -26.64
N THR A 5 -10.85 13.28 -27.22
CA THR A 5 -10.66 13.25 -28.67
C THR A 5 -11.36 12.12 -29.42
N GLN A 6 -11.89 11.09 -28.74
CA GLN A 6 -12.81 10.07 -29.30
C GLN A 6 -13.13 8.99 -28.25
N PRO A 7 -14.33 8.37 -28.26
CA PRO A 7 -14.56 7.08 -27.62
C PRO A 7 -13.75 5.96 -28.33
N ASP A 8 -13.42 4.88 -27.61
CA ASP A 8 -12.52 3.80 -28.03
C ASP A 8 -13.08 2.88 -29.15
N TYR A 9 -13.40 3.45 -30.32
CA TYR A 9 -13.88 2.68 -31.49
C TYR A 9 -12.77 1.87 -32.15
N VAL A 10 -11.59 2.48 -32.32
CA VAL A 10 -10.43 1.83 -32.94
C VAL A 10 -9.63 1.12 -31.86
N LYS A 11 -9.45 -0.19 -32.02
CA LYS A 11 -8.70 -1.03 -31.08
C LYS A 11 -7.63 -1.81 -31.82
N TYR A 12 -6.55 -2.09 -31.10
CA TYR A 12 -5.40 -2.81 -31.58
C TYR A 12 -5.30 -4.13 -30.84
N ILE A 13 -4.89 -5.16 -31.56
CA ILE A 13 -4.70 -6.49 -31.01
C ILE A 13 -3.31 -6.60 -30.36
N CYS A 14 -3.29 -7.01 -29.10
CA CYS A 14 -2.06 -7.39 -28.43
C CYS A 14 -1.62 -8.80 -28.86
N SER A 15 -0.35 -9.13 -28.65
CA SER A 15 0.21 -10.49 -28.76
C SER A 15 -0.47 -11.61 -27.94
N CYS A 16 -1.47 -11.28 -27.11
CA CYS A 16 -2.31 -12.21 -26.37
C CYS A 16 -3.77 -12.25 -26.85
N GLY A 17 -4.09 -11.60 -27.97
CA GLY A 17 -5.44 -11.53 -28.54
C GLY A 17 -6.35 -10.44 -27.95
N GLN A 18 -5.96 -9.77 -26.86
CA GLN A 18 -6.78 -8.70 -26.28
C GLN A 18 -6.79 -7.43 -27.14
N LEU A 19 -7.99 -6.89 -27.36
CA LEU A 19 -8.23 -5.63 -28.04
C LEU A 19 -8.20 -4.46 -27.05
N LYS A 20 -7.31 -3.49 -27.29
CA LYS A 20 -7.15 -2.30 -26.44
C LYS A 20 -6.87 -1.05 -27.30
N PRO A 21 -7.21 0.16 -26.82
CA PRO A 21 -6.83 1.39 -27.51
C PRO A 21 -5.30 1.58 -27.48
N ILE A 22 -4.75 2.23 -28.51
CA ILE A 22 -3.30 2.45 -28.66
C ILE A 22 -2.65 3.19 -27.48
N THR A 23 -3.41 4.07 -26.83
CA THR A 23 -2.98 4.85 -25.66
C THR A 23 -2.70 3.99 -24.42
N SER A 24 -3.25 2.77 -24.37
CA SER A 24 -3.08 1.82 -23.27
C SER A 24 -2.10 0.68 -23.58
N LEU A 25 -1.50 0.71 -24.77
CA LEU A 25 -0.60 -0.32 -25.27
C LEU A 25 0.86 0.15 -25.23
N TYR A 26 1.74 -0.82 -25.13
CA TYR A 26 3.19 -0.65 -25.09
C TYR A 26 3.84 -1.37 -26.27
N PHE A 27 4.98 -0.88 -26.74
CA PHE A 27 5.75 -1.54 -27.79
C PHE A 27 7.06 -2.08 -27.22
N CYS A 28 7.24 -3.39 -27.22
CA CYS A 28 8.49 -3.97 -26.77
C CYS A 28 9.50 -4.00 -27.92
N ARG A 29 10.55 -3.15 -27.85
CA ARG A 29 11.61 -3.11 -28.87
C ARG A 29 12.46 -4.39 -28.93
N HIS A 30 12.51 -5.16 -27.85
CA HIS A 30 13.26 -6.43 -27.80
C HIS A 30 12.49 -7.60 -28.40
N CYS A 31 11.17 -7.67 -28.17
CA CYS A 31 10.32 -8.71 -28.75
C CYS A 31 9.74 -8.33 -30.12
N LEU A 32 9.80 -7.06 -30.49
CA LEU A 32 9.10 -6.47 -31.64
C LEU A 32 7.59 -6.78 -31.65
N LYS A 33 6.96 -6.77 -30.46
CA LYS A 33 5.54 -7.10 -30.28
C LYS A 33 4.85 -6.06 -29.39
N ILE A 34 3.59 -5.78 -29.70
CA ILE A 34 2.72 -4.92 -28.90
C ILE A 34 2.27 -5.68 -27.64
N ARG A 35 2.31 -5.00 -26.49
CA ARG A 35 1.96 -5.54 -25.17
C ARG A 35 0.85 -4.70 -24.52
N CYS A 36 -0.17 -5.37 -24.00
CA CYS A 36 -1.22 -4.74 -23.21
C CYS A 36 -0.89 -4.77 -21.72
N GLY A 37 -1.74 -4.13 -20.89
CA GLY A 37 -1.62 -4.12 -19.43
C GLY A 37 -1.53 -5.50 -18.75
N PHE A 38 -1.99 -6.57 -19.40
CA PHE A 38 -1.86 -7.95 -18.89
C PHE A 38 -0.53 -8.62 -19.27
N CYS A 39 0.05 -8.25 -20.43
CA CYS A 39 1.33 -8.80 -20.90
C CYS A 39 2.55 -8.09 -20.31
N ILE A 40 2.33 -7.13 -19.41
CA ILE A 40 3.38 -6.39 -18.70
C ILE A 40 3.36 -6.74 -17.21
N CYS A 41 4.52 -6.61 -16.59
CA CYS A 41 4.68 -6.69 -15.15
C CYS A 41 4.79 -5.27 -14.58
N HIS A 42 4.09 -5.00 -13.49
CA HIS A 42 4.16 -3.72 -12.78
C HIS A 42 5.15 -3.82 -11.62
N GLU A 43 6.06 -2.86 -11.54
CA GLU A 43 7.01 -2.73 -10.43
C GLU A 43 6.81 -1.39 -9.72
N VAL A 44 7.07 -1.37 -8.41
CA VAL A 44 7.08 -0.17 -7.58
C VAL A 44 8.47 0.45 -7.65
N ASP A 45 8.59 1.64 -8.27
CA ASP A 45 9.89 2.31 -8.43
C ASP A 45 10.14 3.29 -7.27
N SER A 46 9.14 4.08 -6.87
CA SER A 46 9.26 5.02 -5.73
C SER A 46 7.92 5.35 -5.07
N HIS A 47 7.99 5.82 -3.82
CA HIS A 47 6.84 6.26 -3.02
C HIS A 47 6.89 7.78 -2.88
N TYR A 48 5.77 8.47 -3.04
CA TYR A 48 5.74 9.92 -2.88
C TYR A 48 4.41 10.40 -2.31
N CYS A 49 4.43 11.55 -1.66
CA CYS A 49 3.21 12.20 -1.20
C CYS A 49 2.63 13.09 -2.31
N ALA A 50 1.36 12.89 -2.65
CA ALA A 50 0.69 13.71 -3.68
C ALA A 50 0.47 15.18 -3.26
N ASN A 51 0.59 15.51 -1.96
CA ASN A 51 0.39 16.87 -1.47
C ASN A 51 1.71 17.65 -1.36
N CYS A 52 2.70 17.14 -0.61
CA CYS A 52 3.99 17.82 -0.48
C CYS A 52 4.97 17.53 -1.63
N LEU A 53 4.63 16.61 -2.54
CA LEU A 53 5.49 16.18 -3.66
C LEU A 53 6.87 15.67 -3.22
N GLU A 54 6.97 15.24 -1.97
CA GLU A 54 8.18 14.67 -1.39
C GLU A 54 8.26 13.19 -1.73
N ASN A 55 9.44 12.75 -2.18
CA ASN A 55 9.72 11.35 -2.45
C ASN A 55 10.29 10.70 -1.19
N MET A 56 9.77 9.53 -0.84
CA MET A 56 10.16 8.77 0.35
C MET A 56 10.87 7.47 -0.04
N PRO A 57 12.04 7.18 0.56
CA PRO A 57 12.70 5.89 0.40
C PRO A 57 11.80 4.73 0.86
N SER A 58 11.93 3.57 0.21
CA SER A 58 11.08 2.40 0.50
C SER A 58 11.22 1.85 1.93
N SER A 59 12.39 2.01 2.57
CA SER A 59 12.60 1.64 3.97
C SER A 59 11.81 2.54 4.92
N GLU A 60 11.85 3.84 4.69
CA GLU A 60 11.11 4.83 5.47
C GLU A 60 9.60 4.71 5.26
N ALA A 61 9.16 4.54 4.00
CA ALA A 61 7.76 4.29 3.69
C ALA A 61 7.22 3.06 4.43
N ARG A 62 8.01 1.97 4.50
CA ARG A 62 7.65 0.76 5.26
C ARG A 62 7.53 1.04 6.76
N LEU A 63 8.48 1.77 7.35
CA LEU A 63 8.47 2.13 8.76
C LEU A 63 7.24 3.00 9.11
N LYS A 64 6.91 3.97 8.25
CA LYS A 64 5.76 4.87 8.39
C LYS A 64 4.44 4.29 7.85
N LYS A 65 4.34 2.97 7.65
CA LYS A 65 3.13 2.27 7.15
C LYS A 65 2.55 2.89 5.86
N ASN A 66 3.41 3.29 4.92
CA ASN A 66 3.07 3.95 3.65
C ASN A 66 2.28 5.27 3.81
N ARG A 67 2.57 6.04 4.86
CA ARG A 67 1.95 7.35 5.10
C ARG A 67 2.99 8.48 5.17
N CYS A 68 2.56 9.68 4.80
CA CYS A 68 3.33 10.91 4.95
C CYS A 68 3.35 11.35 6.42
N SER A 69 4.51 11.78 6.91
CA SER A 69 4.64 12.30 8.28
C SER A 69 4.09 13.71 8.49
N SER A 70 3.98 14.49 7.41
CA SER A 70 3.69 15.92 7.49
C SER A 70 2.30 16.28 6.97
N CYS A 71 1.74 15.47 6.06
CA CYS A 71 0.45 15.72 5.43
C CYS A 71 -0.63 14.83 6.05
N PHE A 72 -1.80 15.40 6.30
CA PHE A 72 -2.94 14.70 6.87
C PHE A 72 -4.18 14.89 5.99
N ASP A 73 -5.04 13.89 5.94
CA ASP A 73 -6.35 13.94 5.32
C ASP A 73 -7.43 14.07 6.41
N CYS A 74 -8.48 14.81 6.07
CA CYS A 74 -9.60 15.09 6.96
C CYS A 74 -10.37 13.79 7.24
N PRO A 75 -10.64 13.45 8.50
CA PRO A 75 -11.33 12.20 8.82
C PRO A 75 -12.83 12.25 8.46
N SER A 76 -13.38 13.44 8.23
CA SER A 76 -14.79 13.63 7.86
C SER A 76 -15.03 13.51 6.34
N CYS A 77 -14.23 14.19 5.51
CA CYS A 77 -14.44 14.28 4.06
C CYS A 77 -13.26 13.78 3.18
N PHE A 78 -12.20 13.24 3.79
CA PHE A 78 -10.99 12.71 3.11
C PHE A 78 -10.21 13.72 2.26
N HIS A 79 -10.56 15.01 2.33
CA HIS A 79 -9.77 16.07 1.71
C HIS A 79 -8.53 16.41 2.55
N THR A 80 -7.45 16.82 1.90
CA THR A 80 -6.20 17.13 2.59
C THR A 80 -6.33 18.34 3.51
N LEU A 81 -5.84 18.19 4.74
CA LEU A 81 -5.84 19.22 5.76
C LEU A 81 -4.74 20.24 5.52
N SER A 82 -4.98 21.45 6.01
CA SER A 82 -4.03 22.56 5.98
C SER A 82 -3.70 23.01 7.39
N THR A 83 -2.43 23.30 7.62
CA THR A 83 -1.96 23.88 8.88
C THR A 83 -2.22 25.38 8.88
N ARG A 84 -2.96 25.87 9.88
CA ARG A 84 -3.22 27.30 10.08
C ARG A 84 -2.54 27.78 11.34
N ALA A 85 -1.99 28.99 11.28
CA ALA A 85 -1.41 29.65 12.43
C ALA A 85 -2.45 30.53 13.13
N THR A 86 -2.44 30.52 14.45
CA THR A 86 -3.14 31.49 15.31
C THR A 86 -2.11 32.11 16.25
N MET A 87 -2.22 33.41 16.51
CA MET A 87 -1.45 34.05 17.57
C MET A 87 -2.16 33.80 18.89
N ALA A 88 -1.65 32.90 19.72
CA ALA A 88 -2.18 32.68 21.05
C ALA A 88 -1.57 33.72 21.99
N GLN A 89 -2.41 34.57 22.57
CA GLN A 89 -2.01 35.33 23.75
C GLN A 89 -1.91 34.35 24.93
N PRO A 90 -0.83 34.38 25.72
CA PRO A 90 -0.77 33.56 26.92
C PRO A 90 -1.95 33.91 27.82
N ARG A 91 -2.82 32.93 28.09
CA ARG A 91 -3.92 33.07 29.05
C ARG A 91 -3.27 33.48 30.37
N GLN A 92 -3.51 34.70 30.83
CA GLN A 92 -3.15 35.09 32.20
C GLN A 92 -3.87 34.09 33.11
N VAL A 93 -3.10 33.28 33.82
CA VAL A 93 -3.62 32.51 34.93
C VAL A 93 -4.10 33.58 35.91
N VAL A 94 -5.41 33.69 36.12
CA VAL A 94 -5.98 34.54 37.17
C VAL A 94 -5.46 33.93 38.48
N GLN A 95 -4.40 34.52 39.04
CA GLN A 95 -3.96 34.21 40.38
C GLN A 95 -4.98 34.79 41.35
N ASP A 96 -5.48 33.95 42.25
CA ASP A 96 -6.27 34.39 43.40
C ASP A 96 -5.53 35.53 44.14
N PRO A 97 -6.22 36.62 44.54
CA PRO A 97 -5.59 37.78 45.14
C PRO A 97 -5.34 37.52 46.63
N ALA A 98 -4.32 36.72 46.95
CA ALA A 98 -3.90 36.48 48.33
C ALA A 98 -2.42 36.08 48.47
N ALA A 99 -1.50 36.86 47.88
CA ALA A 99 -0.12 36.96 48.37
C ALA A 99 0.56 38.15 47.69
N GLY A 100 0.84 39.20 48.48
CA GLY A 100 1.65 40.33 48.03
C GLY A 100 3.10 39.91 47.82
N GLY A 101 3.61 40.15 46.61
CA GLY A 101 5.02 39.97 46.27
C GLY A 101 5.29 40.44 44.85
N ASP A 102 6.10 41.51 44.72
CA ASP A 102 6.55 42.09 43.46
C ASP A 102 7.11 41.02 42.52
N THR A 103 6.34 40.66 41.50
CA THR A 103 6.78 39.73 40.47
C THR A 103 6.78 40.46 39.13
N LYS A 104 7.97 40.65 38.56
CA LYS A 104 8.17 41.24 37.22
C LYS A 104 7.23 40.59 36.21
N VAL A 105 6.34 41.40 35.62
CA VAL A 105 5.52 41.01 34.47
C VAL A 105 6.43 40.94 33.25
N GLU A 106 7.01 39.77 32.99
CA GLU A 106 7.64 39.50 31.70
C GLU A 106 6.56 39.46 30.61
N SER A 107 6.58 40.46 29.73
CA SER A 107 5.78 40.51 28.51
C SER A 107 6.20 39.37 27.55
N LYS A 108 5.66 38.17 27.76
CA LYS A 108 5.84 37.04 26.85
C LYS A 108 5.17 37.37 25.51
N GLN A 109 6.00 37.55 24.48
CA GLN A 109 5.56 37.78 23.10
C GLN A 109 4.51 36.73 22.66
N PRO A 110 3.53 37.11 21.81
CA PRO A 110 2.52 36.18 21.32
C PRO A 110 3.19 35.02 20.58
N LYS A 111 2.96 33.79 21.07
CA LYS A 111 3.52 32.58 20.46
C LYS A 111 2.61 32.14 19.31
N LYS A 112 3.22 31.88 18.15
CA LYS A 112 2.55 31.27 17.00
C LYS A 112 2.20 29.83 17.37
N MET A 113 0.91 29.52 17.31
CA MET A 113 0.36 28.19 17.55
C MET A 113 -0.32 27.70 16.28
N TYR A 114 -0.26 26.40 16.00
CA TYR A 114 -0.76 25.80 14.77
C TYR A 114 -1.89 24.83 15.05
N TYR A 115 -2.94 24.86 14.23
CA TYR A 115 -4.06 23.92 14.25
C TYR A 115 -4.35 23.40 12.82
N LEU A 116 -4.90 22.21 12.69
CA LEU A 116 -5.29 21.66 11.39
C LEU A 116 -6.71 22.08 11.03
N SER A 117 -6.94 22.42 9.76
CA SER A 117 -8.26 22.78 9.26
C SER A 117 -8.52 22.22 7.86
N CYS A 118 -9.76 21.82 7.61
CA CYS A 118 -10.24 21.42 6.30
C CYS A 118 -10.91 22.59 5.57
N PHE A 119 -10.56 22.82 4.31
CA PHE A 119 -11.21 23.84 3.48
C PHE A 119 -12.61 23.43 2.99
N ASN A 120 -12.86 22.13 2.83
CA ASN A 120 -14.10 21.61 2.27
C ASN A 120 -15.23 21.57 3.32
N CYS A 121 -15.03 20.85 4.42
CA CYS A 121 -16.06 20.64 5.46
C CYS A 121 -15.88 21.50 6.73
N ARG A 122 -14.87 22.39 6.76
CA ARG A 122 -14.56 23.26 7.90
C ARG A 122 -14.19 22.57 9.22
N TRP A 123 -14.02 21.24 9.21
CA TRP A 123 -13.49 20.49 10.35
C TRP A 123 -12.15 21.05 10.84
N THR A 124 -11.98 21.13 12.15
CA THR A 124 -10.72 21.57 12.79
C THR A 124 -10.20 20.56 13.80
N SER A 125 -8.89 20.56 14.03
CA SER A 125 -8.28 19.73 15.10
C SER A 125 -8.79 20.08 16.50
N ARG A 126 -9.33 21.29 16.67
CA ARG A 126 -9.91 21.76 17.94
C ARG A 126 -11.25 21.08 18.24
N ASP A 127 -12.01 20.70 17.22
CA ASP A 127 -13.32 20.03 17.36
C ASP A 127 -13.20 18.68 18.09
N VAL A 128 -12.04 18.03 17.98
CA VAL A 128 -11.71 16.75 18.63
C VAL A 128 -10.76 16.89 19.82
N GLY A 129 -10.52 18.14 20.26
CA GLY A 129 -9.72 18.44 21.45
C GLY A 129 -8.22 18.22 21.29
N ILE A 130 -7.67 18.22 20.07
CA ILE A 130 -6.22 18.18 19.87
C ILE A 130 -5.65 19.57 20.17
N PRO A 131 -4.68 19.70 21.09
CA PRO A 131 -4.10 20.99 21.43
C PRO A 131 -3.28 21.55 20.26
N ASP A 132 -3.34 22.87 20.10
CA ASP A 132 -2.55 23.57 19.10
C ASP A 132 -1.04 23.35 19.34
N GLN A 133 -0.30 23.12 18.26
CA GLN A 133 1.12 22.80 18.31
C GLN A 133 2.00 24.03 18.14
N PRO A 134 3.15 24.14 18.83
CA PRO A 134 4.07 25.25 18.64
C PRO A 134 4.87 25.18 17.33
N VAL A 135 4.92 24.00 16.69
CA VAL A 135 5.62 23.75 15.43
C VAL A 135 4.60 23.38 14.35
N ALA A 136 4.80 23.89 13.13
CA ALA A 136 3.86 23.71 12.02
C ALA A 136 3.82 22.25 11.49
N SER A 137 4.93 21.51 11.60
CA SER A 137 5.07 20.14 11.13
C SER A 137 5.85 19.30 12.14
N GLY A 138 5.54 18.00 12.23
CA GLY A 138 6.26 17.02 13.07
C GLY A 138 5.86 16.94 14.55
N GLY A 139 5.03 17.87 15.05
CA GLY A 139 4.52 17.84 16.44
C GLY A 139 3.12 17.24 16.61
N TRP A 140 2.51 16.75 15.54
CA TRP A 140 1.14 16.24 15.59
C TRP A 140 1.08 14.88 16.28
N PRO A 141 0.23 14.71 17.31
CA PRO A 141 0.18 13.46 18.07
C PRO A 141 -0.34 12.31 17.21
N GLU A 142 0.42 11.22 17.16
CA GLU A 142 -0.01 9.96 16.56
C GLU A 142 -0.63 9.06 17.64
N ARG A 143 -1.79 8.48 17.36
CA ARG A 143 -2.43 7.53 18.27
C ARG A 143 -1.79 6.16 18.12
N THR A 144 -1.19 5.67 19.19
CA THR A 144 -0.70 4.29 19.28
C THR A 144 -1.87 3.34 19.52
N ASN A 145 -1.82 2.14 18.93
CA ASN A 145 -2.85 1.13 19.15
C ASN A 145 -2.83 0.65 20.62
N PRO A 146 -3.96 0.66 21.36
CA PRO A 146 -4.02 0.20 22.75
C PRO A 146 -3.53 -1.22 22.95
N HIS A 147 -3.77 -2.09 21.97
CA HIS A 147 -3.43 -3.51 22.03
C HIS A 147 -2.05 -3.82 21.45
N ALA A 148 -1.23 -2.82 21.10
CA ALA A 148 0.09 -3.02 20.50
C ALA A 148 1.01 -3.86 21.40
N ALA A 149 1.01 -3.61 22.71
CA ALA A 149 1.81 -4.37 23.68
C ALA A 149 1.39 -5.86 23.71
N ARG A 150 0.08 -6.12 23.70
CA ARG A 150 -0.48 -7.48 23.70
C ARG A 150 -0.13 -8.24 22.41
N VAL A 151 -0.21 -7.56 21.26
CA VAL A 151 0.18 -8.14 19.97
C VAL A 151 1.66 -8.52 19.96
N ASN A 152 2.55 -7.67 20.50
CA ASN A 152 3.97 -7.99 20.59
C ASN A 152 4.24 -9.20 21.49
N GLN A 153 3.56 -9.29 22.64
CA GLN A 153 3.64 -10.47 23.52
C GLN A 153 3.21 -11.76 22.80
N LEU A 154 2.12 -11.72 22.05
CA LEU A 154 1.65 -12.85 21.25
C LEU A 154 2.65 -13.24 20.16
N LEU A 155 3.23 -12.26 19.46
CA LEU A 155 4.24 -12.49 18.45
C LEU A 155 5.47 -13.18 19.04
N ASP A 156 5.94 -12.73 20.20
CA ASP A 156 7.12 -13.31 20.84
C ASP A 156 6.84 -14.72 21.40
N TYR A 157 5.63 -14.95 21.93
CA TYR A 157 5.15 -16.28 22.33
C TYR A 157 5.14 -17.27 21.15
N TYR A 158 4.50 -16.92 20.03
CA TYR A 158 4.43 -17.82 18.87
C TYR A 158 5.78 -17.98 18.16
N LYS A 159 6.66 -16.97 18.16
CA LYS A 159 8.04 -17.12 17.69
C LYS A 159 8.80 -18.15 18.52
N ALA A 160 8.63 -18.14 19.85
CA ALA A 160 9.28 -19.10 20.73
C ALA A 160 8.78 -20.53 20.47
N ILE A 161 7.47 -20.73 20.31
CA ILE A 161 6.90 -22.04 19.92
C ILE A 161 7.46 -22.51 18.58
N ALA A 162 7.44 -21.65 17.55
CA ALA A 162 7.95 -22.01 16.23
C ALA A 162 9.44 -22.37 16.26
N LEU A 163 10.24 -21.72 17.12
CA LEU A 163 11.65 -22.04 17.32
C LEU A 163 11.81 -23.41 18.02
N GLN A 164 10.99 -23.69 19.03
CA GLN A 164 10.99 -24.99 19.71
C GLN A 164 10.60 -26.12 18.75
N GLU A 165 9.52 -25.98 18.00
CA GLU A 165 9.10 -26.99 17.00
C GLU A 165 10.17 -27.23 15.93
N LYS A 166 10.84 -26.16 15.48
CA LYS A 166 11.98 -26.28 14.55
C LYS A 166 13.14 -27.07 15.17
N GLN A 167 13.46 -26.80 16.44
CA GLN A 167 14.52 -27.50 17.16
C GLN A 167 14.18 -28.98 17.37
N GLU A 168 12.95 -29.29 17.74
CA GLU A 168 12.45 -30.66 17.88
C GLU A 168 12.45 -31.42 16.55
N LYS A 169 12.08 -30.75 15.45
CA LYS A 169 12.17 -31.34 14.10
C LYS A 169 13.61 -31.67 13.73
N ILE A 170 14.54 -30.75 13.94
CA ILE A 170 15.98 -30.98 13.70
C ILE A 170 16.49 -32.14 14.58
N GLU A 171 16.08 -32.20 15.84
CA GLU A 171 16.47 -33.29 16.74
C GLU A 171 15.89 -34.63 16.29
N ARG A 172 14.63 -34.65 15.84
CA ARG A 172 13.97 -35.85 15.29
C ARG A 172 14.66 -36.32 14.00
N GLU A 173 15.04 -35.41 13.12
CA GLU A 173 15.84 -35.72 11.93
C GLU A 173 17.23 -36.25 12.31
N ARG A 174 17.90 -35.64 13.29
CA ARG A 174 19.17 -36.13 13.83
C ARG A 174 19.05 -37.54 14.42
N LYS A 175 17.98 -37.84 15.17
CA LYS A 175 17.69 -39.18 15.71
C LYS A 175 17.47 -40.19 14.58
N LYS A 176 16.76 -39.83 13.50
CA LYS A 176 16.60 -40.69 12.31
C LYS A 176 17.94 -41.01 11.63
N PHE A 177 18.85 -40.03 11.55
CA PHE A 177 20.21 -40.25 11.01
C PHE A 177 21.09 -41.10 11.94
N ASN A 178 21.04 -40.88 13.26
CA ASN A 178 21.79 -41.69 14.23
C ASN A 178 21.34 -43.16 14.26
N ILE A 179 20.05 -43.45 14.08
CA ILE A 179 19.54 -44.83 14.02
C ILE A 179 20.05 -45.58 12.76
N ARG A 180 20.42 -44.86 11.70
CA ARG A 180 20.90 -45.45 10.43
C ARG A 180 22.41 -45.67 10.37
N GLY A 181 23.19 -45.10 11.30
CA GLY A 181 24.64 -45.27 11.38
C GLY A 181 25.06 -46.24 12.47
N LYS A 182 25.60 -47.41 12.10
CA LYS A 182 26.22 -48.38 13.05
C LYS A 182 27.60 -47.93 13.57
N TYR A 183 27.84 -46.63 13.71
CA TYR A 183 29.10 -46.10 14.22
C TYR A 183 28.87 -45.36 15.53
N ILE A 184 29.58 -45.79 16.58
CA ILE A 184 29.60 -45.17 17.91
C ILE A 184 29.88 -43.67 17.73
N THR A 185 29.05 -42.81 18.32
CA THR A 185 29.31 -41.37 18.24
C THR A 185 30.49 -41.04 19.15
N LEU A 186 31.38 -40.14 18.72
CA LEU A 186 32.62 -39.78 19.43
C LEU A 186 32.38 -39.29 20.89
N THR A 187 31.15 -38.89 21.20
CA THR A 187 30.63 -38.56 22.53
C THR A 187 30.69 -39.73 23.52
N ASP A 188 30.48 -40.97 23.07
CA ASP A 188 30.47 -42.16 23.93
C ASP A 188 31.89 -42.56 24.40
N LYS A 189 32.95 -42.12 23.70
CA LYS A 189 34.34 -42.39 24.07
C LYS A 189 34.97 -41.35 24.99
N THR A 190 34.38 -40.15 25.10
CA THR A 190 34.97 -39.03 25.85
C THR A 190 34.12 -38.59 27.04
N GLY A 191 32.92 -39.15 27.24
CA GLY A 191 32.03 -38.82 28.37
C GLY A 191 31.54 -37.37 28.39
N LEU A 192 31.89 -36.57 27.37
CA LEU A 192 31.63 -35.15 27.34
C LEU A 192 30.27 -34.91 26.67
N THR A 193 29.23 -34.67 27.47
CA THR A 193 27.89 -34.39 26.94
C THR A 193 27.92 -33.15 26.04
N GLY A 194 27.09 -33.15 24.98
CA GLY A 194 27.02 -32.02 24.05
C GLY A 194 26.66 -30.67 24.72
N ALA A 195 26.05 -30.71 25.91
CA ALA A 195 25.81 -29.53 26.74
C ALA A 195 27.11 -29.00 27.36
N MET A 196 28.00 -29.87 27.85
CA MET A 196 29.27 -29.50 28.45
C MET A 196 30.26 -28.95 27.41
N ALA A 197 30.26 -29.52 26.20
CA ALA A 197 31.05 -29.00 25.08
C ALA A 197 30.61 -27.59 24.63
N ARG A 198 29.31 -27.27 24.66
CA ARG A 198 28.81 -25.92 24.34
C ARG A 198 29.17 -24.88 25.40
N ASN A 199 29.12 -25.27 26.68
CA ASN A 199 29.54 -24.39 27.79
C ASN A 199 31.05 -24.11 27.75
N ILE A 200 31.88 -25.11 27.40
CA ILE A 200 33.33 -24.92 27.21
C ILE A 200 33.62 -24.01 26.00
N ALA A 201 32.79 -24.07 24.95
CA ALA A 201 32.92 -23.24 23.75
C ALA A 201 32.30 -21.82 23.88
N GLY A 202 31.80 -21.44 25.07
CA GLY A 202 31.23 -20.11 25.31
C GLY A 202 29.95 -19.79 24.52
N LEU A 203 29.24 -20.81 24.02
CA LEU A 203 27.99 -20.64 23.26
C LEU A 203 26.80 -20.53 24.22
N PRO A 204 25.87 -19.58 24.02
CA PRO A 204 24.75 -19.36 24.93
C PRO A 204 23.81 -20.59 24.99
N SER A 205 23.32 -20.88 26.20
CA SER A 205 22.33 -21.94 26.43
C SER A 205 20.98 -21.59 25.79
N SER A 206 20.31 -22.60 25.23
CA SER A 206 19.00 -22.49 24.58
C SER A 206 17.84 -22.31 25.57
N GLU A 207 18.02 -21.50 26.61
CA GLU A 207 17.01 -21.29 27.66
C GLU A 207 16.13 -20.05 27.45
N SER A 208 16.47 -19.19 26.49
CA SER A 208 15.74 -17.95 26.22
C SER A 208 14.37 -18.16 25.58
N SER A 209 14.14 -19.28 24.88
CA SER A 209 12.86 -19.59 24.25
C SER A 209 11.82 -20.15 25.23
N SER A 210 12.26 -20.89 26.24
CA SER A 210 11.38 -21.57 27.21
C SER A 210 10.73 -20.61 28.21
N SER A 211 11.41 -19.50 28.56
CA SER A 211 10.88 -18.50 29.49
C SER A 211 9.73 -17.66 28.90
N ALA A 212 9.77 -17.36 27.59
CA ALA A 212 8.71 -16.65 26.89
C ALA A 212 7.41 -17.48 26.80
N ILE A 213 7.53 -18.80 26.71
CA ILE A 213 6.38 -19.72 26.66
C ILE A 213 5.75 -19.87 28.05
N ALA A 214 6.57 -20.01 29.09
CA ALA A 214 6.09 -20.23 30.46
C ALA A 214 5.43 -19.00 31.11
N SER A 215 5.77 -17.78 30.66
CA SER A 215 5.28 -16.53 31.24
C SER A 215 4.04 -15.95 30.56
N PHE A 216 3.54 -16.58 29.48
CA PHE A 216 2.42 -16.06 28.71
C PHE A 216 1.07 -16.38 29.37
N VAL A 217 0.27 -15.34 29.64
CA VAL A 217 -1.08 -15.47 30.21
C VAL A 217 -2.14 -15.40 29.08
N PRO A 218 -3.01 -16.42 28.95
CA PRO A 218 -4.11 -16.38 27.98
C PRO A 218 -5.18 -15.35 28.38
N SER A 219 -5.90 -14.85 27.39
CA SER A 219 -7.01 -13.92 27.65
C SER A 219 -8.14 -14.65 28.37
N GLN A 220 -8.70 -14.04 29.41
CA GLN A 220 -9.82 -14.60 30.16
C GLN A 220 -11.13 -14.30 29.43
N ALA A 221 -11.97 -15.32 29.28
CA ALA A 221 -13.31 -15.15 28.74
C ALA A 221 -14.23 -14.62 29.84
N THR A 222 -14.97 -13.56 29.55
CA THR A 222 -15.98 -13.02 30.46
C THR A 222 -17.33 -13.64 30.11
N GLU A 223 -18.04 -14.20 31.09
CA GLU A 223 -19.36 -14.83 30.89
C GLU A 223 -20.46 -13.79 30.64
N GLU A 224 -20.33 -12.61 31.25
CA GLU A 224 -21.24 -11.48 31.09
C GLU A 224 -20.56 -10.37 30.29
N VAL A 225 -21.12 -10.06 29.12
CA VAL A 225 -20.65 -8.97 28.25
C VAL A 225 -21.48 -7.74 28.57
N GLU A 226 -20.83 -6.57 28.64
CA GLU A 226 -21.52 -5.29 28.87
C GLU A 226 -22.70 -5.13 27.89
N GLU A 227 -23.91 -5.03 28.45
CA GLU A 227 -25.11 -4.81 27.68
C GLU A 227 -25.14 -3.42 27.05
N LEU A 228 -26.05 -3.23 26.10
CA LEU A 228 -26.21 -1.95 25.43
C LEU A 228 -26.65 -0.89 26.45
N PRO A 229 -26.01 0.29 26.52
CA PRO A 229 -26.44 1.36 27.41
C PRO A 229 -27.91 1.74 27.21
N GLU A 230 -28.67 1.84 28.30
CA GLU A 230 -30.12 2.16 28.29
C GLU A 230 -30.43 3.50 27.60
N ASP A 231 -29.47 4.41 27.62
CA ASP A 231 -29.47 5.70 26.94
C ASP A 231 -29.80 5.61 25.44
N ILE A 232 -29.46 4.49 24.78
CA ILE A 232 -29.65 4.31 23.34
C ILE A 232 -31.14 4.18 22.99
N PHE A 233 -31.98 3.69 23.90
CA PHE A 233 -33.41 3.49 23.65
C PHE A 233 -34.23 4.78 23.80
N THR A 234 -33.75 5.72 24.62
CA THR A 234 -34.53 6.91 25.01
C THR A 234 -34.02 8.20 24.38
N LYS A 235 -32.74 8.30 24.03
CA LYS A 235 -32.15 9.54 23.48
C LYS A 235 -32.36 9.63 21.97
N GLU A 236 -32.73 10.83 21.52
CA GLU A 236 -32.79 11.16 20.09
C GLU A 236 -31.40 11.09 19.44
N VAL A 237 -31.34 10.50 18.24
CA VAL A 237 -30.09 10.21 17.54
C VAL A 237 -29.71 11.36 16.61
N ASN A 238 -28.62 12.06 16.93
CA ASN A 238 -28.04 13.09 16.07
C ASN A 238 -27.05 12.48 15.07
N LEU A 239 -27.45 12.37 13.80
CA LEU A 239 -26.61 11.80 12.73
C LEU A 239 -25.27 12.55 12.54
N ASN A 240 -25.23 13.85 12.83
CA ASN A 240 -24.01 14.66 12.73
C ASN A 240 -22.95 14.32 13.79
N GLN A 241 -23.32 13.62 14.86
CA GLN A 241 -22.41 13.22 15.93
C GLN A 241 -21.90 11.78 15.75
N ILE A 242 -22.50 11.04 14.82
CA ILE A 242 -22.17 9.65 14.52
C ILE A 242 -21.33 9.59 13.26
N THR A 243 -20.32 8.72 13.26
CA THR A 243 -19.44 8.53 12.11
C THR A 243 -20.05 7.60 11.07
N SER A 244 -19.83 7.91 9.80
CA SER A 244 -20.23 7.04 8.68
C SER A 244 -19.27 5.86 8.49
N MET A 245 -19.72 4.83 7.78
CA MET A 245 -18.92 3.62 7.54
C MET A 245 -17.55 3.91 6.89
N PRO A 246 -17.45 4.74 5.83
CA PRO A 246 -16.14 5.09 5.27
C PRO A 246 -15.20 5.76 6.29
N GLN A 247 -15.74 6.60 7.18
CA GLN A 247 -14.95 7.30 8.20
C GLN A 247 -14.40 6.31 9.24
N ARG A 248 -15.20 5.33 9.65
CA ARG A 248 -14.77 4.25 10.56
C ARG A 248 -13.69 3.38 9.91
N LEU A 249 -13.91 2.94 8.68
CA LEU A 249 -13.01 2.05 7.96
C LEU A 249 -11.68 2.73 7.56
N ALA A 250 -11.65 4.05 7.47
CA ALA A 250 -10.41 4.80 7.27
C ALA A 250 -9.43 4.70 8.46
N SER A 251 -9.94 4.34 9.65
CA SER A 251 -9.17 4.08 10.87
C SER A 251 -9.46 2.68 11.42
N PRO A 252 -8.98 1.61 10.76
CA PRO A 252 -9.35 0.25 11.12
C PRO A 252 -8.88 -0.15 12.52
N GLU A 253 -7.84 0.49 13.05
CA GLU A 253 -7.30 0.23 14.40
C GLU A 253 -8.25 0.71 15.53
N TRP A 254 -9.11 1.69 15.27
CA TRP A 254 -9.92 2.35 16.31
C TRP A 254 -11.43 2.41 16.02
N GLN A 255 -11.81 2.44 14.74
CA GLN A 255 -13.20 2.48 14.25
C GLN A 255 -14.14 3.37 15.11
N PRO A 256 -13.83 4.67 15.28
CA PRO A 256 -14.54 5.54 16.22
C PRO A 256 -16.02 5.67 15.84
N SER A 257 -16.92 5.40 16.78
CA SER A 257 -18.37 5.52 16.56
C SER A 257 -18.87 6.97 16.59
N SER A 258 -18.18 7.85 17.33
CA SER A 258 -18.53 9.25 17.49
C SER A 258 -17.57 10.20 16.76
N VAL A 259 -18.09 11.34 16.30
CA VAL A 259 -17.33 12.36 15.56
C VAL A 259 -16.26 13.02 16.43
N SER A 260 -16.48 13.15 17.74
CA SER A 260 -15.48 13.67 18.69
C SER A 260 -14.22 12.80 18.77
N ARG A 261 -14.29 11.53 18.34
CA ARG A 261 -13.17 10.59 18.31
C ARG A 261 -12.54 10.48 16.92
N LEU A 262 -12.94 11.29 15.94
CA LEU A 262 -12.32 11.33 14.61
C LEU A 262 -10.99 12.10 14.64
N HIS A 263 -9.88 11.39 14.60
CA HIS A 263 -8.54 11.97 14.55
C HIS A 263 -8.06 12.16 13.11
N PRO A 264 -7.19 13.15 12.82
CA PRO A 264 -6.63 13.37 11.50
C PRO A 264 -5.81 12.16 11.04
N LEU A 265 -5.93 11.80 9.75
CA LEU A 265 -5.28 10.62 9.21
C LEU A 265 -4.05 11.01 8.40
N ALA A 266 -2.89 10.44 8.72
CA ALA A 266 -1.70 10.70 7.92
C ALA A 266 -1.91 10.27 6.46
N LYS A 267 -1.58 11.16 5.52
CA LYS A 267 -1.92 11.02 4.09
C LYS A 267 -1.23 9.79 3.49
N LEU A 268 -1.96 8.98 2.74
CA LEU A 268 -1.42 7.80 2.07
C LEU A 268 -0.43 8.20 0.96
N LEU A 269 0.68 7.46 0.87
CA LEU A 269 1.65 7.64 -0.20
C LEU A 269 1.14 7.05 -1.51
N SER A 270 1.44 7.78 -2.58
CA SER A 270 1.27 7.32 -3.95
C SER A 270 2.53 6.64 -4.42
N VAL A 271 2.40 5.81 -5.46
CA VAL A 271 3.51 5.04 -6.02
C VAL A 271 3.72 5.42 -7.47
N LYS A 272 4.97 5.64 -7.86
CA LYS A 272 5.37 5.62 -9.27
C LYS A 272 5.64 4.19 -9.71
N ARG A 273 4.97 3.78 -10.78
CA ARG A 273 5.05 2.42 -11.33
C ARG A 273 6.00 2.41 -12.51
N SER A 274 6.89 1.42 -12.54
CA SER A 274 7.66 1.02 -13.71
C SER A 274 6.97 -0.20 -14.34
N GLN A 275 7.14 -0.40 -15.64
CA GLN A 275 6.51 -1.51 -16.35
C GLN A 275 7.57 -2.27 -17.16
N ARG A 276 7.54 -3.60 -17.05
CA ARG A 276 8.42 -4.50 -17.81
C ARG A 276 7.62 -5.44 -18.70
N CYS A 277 8.21 -5.85 -19.81
CA CYS A 277 7.63 -6.87 -20.68
C CYS A 277 7.69 -8.23 -19.99
N ARG A 278 6.55 -8.91 -19.82
CA ARG A 278 6.53 -10.22 -19.15
C ARG A 278 7.29 -11.33 -19.91
N ALA A 279 7.49 -11.16 -21.22
CA ALA A 279 8.16 -12.16 -22.05
C ALA A 279 9.69 -12.04 -22.07
N CYS A 280 10.25 -10.84 -21.87
CA CYS A 280 11.70 -10.60 -21.99
C CYS A 280 12.29 -9.82 -20.82
N ASP A 281 11.48 -9.46 -19.82
CA ASP A 281 11.84 -8.69 -18.62
C ASP A 281 12.52 -7.32 -18.86
N HIS A 282 12.44 -6.80 -20.09
CA HIS A 282 12.96 -5.47 -20.41
C HIS A 282 11.95 -4.39 -20.04
N ASN A 283 12.47 -3.25 -19.57
CA ASN A 283 11.67 -2.09 -19.21
C ASN A 283 10.96 -1.50 -20.45
N LEU A 284 9.67 -1.27 -20.32
CA LEU A 284 8.84 -0.59 -21.31
C LEU A 284 8.64 0.87 -20.93
N THR A 285 8.32 1.13 -19.67
CA THR A 285 8.18 2.48 -19.16
C THR A 285 8.83 2.61 -17.81
N LYS A 286 9.61 3.68 -17.63
CA LYS A 286 10.23 4.04 -16.36
C LYS A 286 10.10 5.55 -16.14
N PRO A 287 9.23 6.00 -15.22
CA PRO A 287 9.07 7.43 -14.95
C PRO A 287 10.32 8.00 -14.27
N GLU A 288 10.49 9.32 -14.34
CA GLU A 288 11.49 9.99 -13.52
C GLU A 288 11.13 9.96 -12.03
N TYR A 289 12.16 9.99 -11.17
CA TYR A 289 12.01 9.91 -9.72
C TYR A 289 11.29 11.12 -9.12
N ASN A 290 11.45 12.31 -9.71
CA ASN A 290 10.83 13.53 -9.20
C ASN A 290 9.30 13.46 -9.30
N PRO A 291 8.54 13.53 -8.19
CA PRO A 291 7.07 13.47 -8.19
C PRO A 291 6.40 14.52 -9.08
N GLY A 292 6.96 15.73 -9.19
CA GLY A 292 6.42 16.80 -10.04
C GLY A 292 6.76 16.65 -11.54
N SER A 293 7.63 15.70 -11.91
CA SER A 293 8.01 15.48 -13.30
C SER A 293 7.03 14.55 -14.01
N ILE A 294 6.60 14.96 -15.20
CA ILE A 294 5.82 14.17 -16.16
C ILE A 294 6.70 13.38 -17.13
N LYS A 295 8.03 13.53 -17.03
CA LYS A 295 8.98 12.90 -17.96
C LYS A 295 9.24 11.44 -17.60
N PHE A 296 9.60 10.68 -18.63
CA PHE A 296 9.99 9.29 -18.51
C PHE A 296 11.47 9.14 -18.87
N LYS A 297 12.20 8.33 -18.11
CA LYS A 297 13.55 7.89 -18.45
C LYS A 297 13.54 6.88 -19.60
N ILE A 298 12.51 6.02 -19.61
CA ILE A 298 12.23 5.05 -20.67
C ILE A 298 10.76 5.18 -21.01
N GLU A 299 10.44 5.39 -22.28
CA GLU A 299 9.06 5.57 -22.75
C GLU A 299 8.84 4.77 -24.05
N LEU A 300 8.36 3.54 -23.92
CA LEU A 300 8.05 2.66 -25.06
C LEU A 300 6.54 2.42 -25.16
N LEU A 301 5.79 3.51 -25.31
CA LEU A 301 4.34 3.47 -25.58
C LEU A 301 4.09 3.09 -27.03
N ALA A 302 3.05 2.30 -27.30
CA ALA A 302 2.71 1.89 -28.66
C ALA A 302 2.41 3.10 -29.57
N TYR A 303 1.86 4.17 -29.01
CA TYR A 303 1.54 5.41 -29.70
C TYR A 303 2.71 6.03 -30.50
N TYR A 304 3.96 5.87 -30.05
CA TYR A 304 5.12 6.42 -30.76
C TYR A 304 5.73 5.48 -31.81
N HIS A 305 5.26 4.23 -31.89
CA HIS A 305 5.87 3.19 -32.71
C HIS A 305 4.90 2.52 -33.67
N VAL A 306 3.60 2.56 -33.39
CA VAL A 306 2.54 1.89 -34.13
C VAL A 306 1.68 2.94 -34.82
N PRO A 307 1.27 2.75 -36.08
CA PRO A 307 0.48 3.72 -36.83
C PRO A 307 -0.84 3.99 -36.12
N GLU A 308 -1.14 5.27 -35.91
CA GLU A 308 -2.42 5.69 -35.34
C GLU A 308 -3.49 5.69 -36.45
N VAL A 309 -4.60 4.99 -36.20
CA VAL A 309 -5.77 4.97 -37.06
C VAL A 309 -6.91 5.68 -36.34
N LYS A 310 -7.45 6.73 -36.95
CA LYS A 310 -8.56 7.54 -36.44
C LYS A 310 -9.70 7.58 -37.44
N ILE A 311 -10.93 7.53 -36.97
CA ILE A 311 -12.13 7.77 -37.79
C ILE A 311 -12.42 9.28 -37.72
N ILE A 312 -12.35 9.99 -38.84
CA ILE A 312 -12.66 11.43 -38.89
C ILE A 312 -14.17 11.64 -39.03
N SER A 313 -14.77 10.96 -40.01
CA SER A 313 -16.19 11.03 -40.31
C SER A 313 -16.71 9.67 -40.77
N HIS A 314 -17.99 9.43 -40.50
CA HIS A 314 -18.67 8.21 -40.93
C HIS A 314 -20.05 8.58 -41.46
N GLU A 315 -20.47 7.90 -42.53
CA GLU A 315 -21.87 7.95 -42.97
C GLU A 315 -22.73 6.99 -42.13
N PRO A 316 -24.04 7.26 -41.97
CA PRO A 316 -24.94 6.34 -41.28
C PRO A 316 -25.09 5.05 -42.08
N VAL A 317 -24.82 3.91 -41.44
CA VAL A 317 -24.87 2.59 -42.07
C VAL A 317 -26.33 2.21 -42.37
N LYS A 318 -26.65 2.00 -43.65
CA LYS A 318 -27.97 1.53 -44.11
C LYS A 318 -27.90 0.07 -44.59
N PRO A 319 -28.88 -0.78 -44.27
CA PRO A 319 -28.92 -2.18 -44.74
C PRO A 319 -28.88 -2.24 -46.27
N GLY A 320 -27.94 -3.00 -46.84
CA GLY A 320 -27.74 -3.14 -48.28
C GLY A 320 -27.15 -1.91 -48.99
N GLY A 321 -26.84 -0.84 -48.25
CA GLY A 321 -26.24 0.39 -48.79
C GLY A 321 -24.72 0.42 -48.59
N LYS A 322 -24.00 0.99 -49.56
CA LYS A 322 -22.60 1.36 -49.38
C LYS A 322 -22.53 2.58 -48.45
N SER A 323 -21.66 2.54 -47.45
CA SER A 323 -21.43 3.65 -46.52
C SER A 323 -19.96 4.03 -46.55
N ALA A 324 -19.65 5.32 -46.60
CA ALA A 324 -18.27 5.80 -46.60
C ALA A 324 -17.75 6.05 -45.17
N LEU A 325 -16.47 5.72 -44.95
CA LEU A 325 -15.73 5.97 -43.73
C LEU A 325 -14.44 6.71 -44.08
N LEU A 326 -14.22 7.89 -43.48
CA LEU A 326 -12.98 8.62 -43.63
C LEU A 326 -12.01 8.23 -42.52
N LEU A 327 -10.99 7.46 -42.88
CA LEU A 327 -9.93 7.02 -41.98
C LEU A 327 -8.69 7.90 -42.15
N LYS A 328 -8.17 8.40 -41.04
CA LYS A 328 -6.85 9.02 -40.96
C LYS A 328 -5.86 8.02 -40.40
N LEU A 329 -4.85 7.69 -41.20
CA LEU A 329 -3.70 6.89 -40.78
C LEU A 329 -2.50 7.81 -40.62
N THR A 330 -1.87 7.77 -39.45
CA THR A 330 -0.69 8.58 -39.13
C THR A 330 0.45 7.66 -38.72
N ASN A 331 1.52 7.62 -39.51
CA ASN A 331 2.75 6.95 -39.13
C ASN A 331 3.51 7.85 -38.13
N PRO A 332 3.71 7.44 -36.87
CA PRO A 332 4.44 8.24 -35.90
C PRO A 332 5.97 8.20 -36.12
N THR A 333 6.47 7.29 -36.96
CA THR A 333 7.89 7.08 -37.20
C THR A 333 8.36 7.76 -38.49
N GLY A 334 9.65 8.10 -38.56
CA GLY A 334 10.28 8.60 -39.79
C GLY A 334 10.66 7.51 -40.80
N HIS A 335 10.34 6.24 -40.51
CA HIS A 335 10.66 5.11 -41.38
C HIS A 335 9.46 4.74 -42.26
N GLU A 336 9.73 4.17 -43.44
CA GLU A 336 8.69 3.65 -44.30
C GLU A 336 7.94 2.49 -43.61
N MET A 337 6.62 2.49 -43.74
CA MET A 337 5.74 1.53 -43.10
C MET A 337 4.74 0.99 -44.10
N GLN A 338 4.76 -0.33 -44.30
CA GLN A 338 3.81 -1.01 -45.16
C GLN A 338 2.52 -1.30 -44.38
N LEU A 339 1.40 -0.86 -44.94
CA LEU A 339 0.07 -1.08 -44.39
C LEU A 339 -0.71 -1.97 -45.35
N ARG A 340 -1.35 -3.01 -44.81
CA ARG A 340 -2.24 -3.88 -45.57
C ARG A 340 -3.63 -3.83 -44.98
N LEU A 341 -4.60 -3.48 -45.82
CA LEU A 341 -6.01 -3.57 -45.48
C LEU A 341 -6.47 -4.99 -45.81
N LEU A 342 -6.94 -5.70 -44.79
CA LEU A 342 -7.45 -7.07 -44.94
C LEU A 342 -8.97 -7.04 -44.90
N GLN A 343 -9.60 -7.94 -45.65
CA GLN A 343 -11.03 -8.19 -45.47
C GLN A 343 -11.22 -9.01 -44.19
N PRO A 344 -12.39 -8.94 -43.53
CA PRO A 344 -12.66 -9.68 -42.30
C PRO A 344 -12.40 -11.19 -42.40
N GLU A 345 -12.60 -11.76 -43.60
CA GLU A 345 -12.41 -13.18 -43.91
C GLU A 345 -10.93 -13.59 -43.98
N ASP A 346 -10.04 -12.64 -44.30
CA ASP A 346 -8.60 -12.86 -44.47
C ASP A 346 -7.80 -12.65 -43.17
N ILE A 347 -8.49 -12.41 -42.04
CA ILE A 347 -7.82 -12.17 -40.76
C ILE A 347 -7.20 -13.50 -40.28
N PRO A 348 -5.86 -13.60 -40.16
CA PRO A 348 -5.25 -14.80 -39.66
C PRO A 348 -5.74 -15.06 -38.21
N PRO A 349 -6.07 -16.32 -37.87
CA PRO A 349 -6.45 -16.64 -36.50
C PRO A 349 -5.30 -16.24 -35.56
N PRO A 350 -5.60 -15.72 -34.36
CA PRO A 350 -4.55 -15.41 -33.40
C PRO A 350 -3.75 -16.70 -33.15
N GLU A 351 -2.42 -16.63 -33.28
CA GLU A 351 -1.53 -17.74 -32.93
C GLU A 351 -1.85 -18.18 -31.50
N GLU A 352 -2.55 -19.30 -31.35
CA GLU A 352 -2.71 -19.99 -30.08
C GLU A 352 -1.32 -20.40 -29.63
N LYS A 353 -0.71 -19.56 -28.78
CA LYS A 353 0.44 -20.02 -28.01
C LYS A 353 -0.09 -21.11 -27.12
N GLU A 354 0.38 -22.33 -27.34
CA GLU A 354 0.30 -23.40 -26.35
C GLU A 354 0.59 -22.77 -24.99
N GLU A 355 -0.42 -22.73 -24.13
CA GLU A 355 -0.19 -22.29 -22.76
C GLU A 355 0.95 -23.15 -22.22
N PRO A 356 1.97 -22.57 -21.57
CA PRO A 356 2.95 -23.40 -20.93
C PRO A 356 2.18 -24.24 -19.90
N LYS A 357 2.08 -25.55 -20.14
CA LYS A 357 1.45 -26.57 -19.28
C LYS A 357 1.92 -26.55 -17.81
N SER A 358 2.87 -25.65 -17.48
CA SER A 358 3.29 -25.32 -16.13
C SER A 358 2.27 -24.47 -15.35
N ILE A 359 1.47 -23.62 -16.01
CA ILE A 359 0.46 -22.79 -15.33
C ILE A 359 -0.74 -23.64 -14.92
N GLU A 360 -1.24 -24.50 -15.81
CA GLU A 360 -2.28 -25.49 -15.48
C GLU A 360 -1.82 -26.44 -14.38
N LYS A 361 -0.60 -27.01 -14.47
CA LYS A 361 -0.04 -27.83 -13.38
C LYS A 361 0.13 -27.08 -12.06
N SER A 362 0.41 -25.77 -12.10
CA SER A 362 0.52 -24.94 -10.89
C SER A 362 -0.85 -24.63 -10.30
N LEU A 363 -1.87 -24.38 -11.13
CA LEU A 363 -3.25 -24.19 -10.69
C LEU A 363 -3.84 -25.48 -10.14
N GLU A 364 -3.64 -26.62 -10.82
CA GLU A 364 -4.07 -27.94 -10.37
C GLU A 364 -3.39 -28.35 -9.06
N ARG A 365 -2.10 -28.03 -8.87
CA ARG A 365 -1.44 -28.23 -7.56
C ARG A 365 -1.99 -27.32 -6.47
N SER A 366 -2.47 -26.13 -6.83
CA SER A 366 -3.06 -25.18 -5.87
C SER A 366 -4.49 -25.59 -5.49
N LEU A 367 -5.23 -26.17 -6.43
CA LEU A 367 -6.61 -26.62 -6.26
C LEU A 367 -6.72 -28.03 -5.65
N ASN A 368 -5.70 -28.88 -5.77
CA ASN A 368 -5.66 -30.22 -5.19
C ASN A 368 -4.96 -30.29 -3.81
N LEU A 369 -4.92 -29.18 -3.08
CA LEU A 369 -4.64 -29.22 -1.63
C LEU A 369 -5.92 -29.69 -0.92
N GLU A 370 -6.20 -30.98 -1.01
CA GLU A 370 -6.86 -31.82 0.01
C GLU A 370 -7.15 -33.21 -0.58
N LYS A 371 -6.26 -34.15 -0.27
CA LYS A 371 -6.61 -35.50 0.23
C LYS A 371 -5.40 -36.12 0.91
#